data_AF-A0A9N9X244-F1
#
_entry.id   AF-A0A9N9X244-F1
#
_cell.length_a   1.000
_cell.length_b   1.000
_cell.length_c   1.000
_cell.angle_alpha   90.00
_cell.angle_beta   90.00
_cell.angle_gamma   90.00
#
_symmetry.space_group_name_H-M   'P 1'
#
loop_
_entity.id
_entity.type
_entity.pdbx_description
1 polymer ?
#
loop_
_entity_poly.entity_id
_entity_poly.type
_entity_poly.pdbx_seq_one_letter_code
_entity_poly.pdbx_strand_id
1 'polypeptide(L)'
;MSRRKKVKMEYKEMEEKPIIAEENIPTDINDKPEKSKLQLTDKKLSPGSSNSNKSVKKETRKEEIKREDDKKKEDPDSELDDPIIKDLFSGLEGAAFQSRMPFDKLTSTEAACFPDIANAALQTVKVYLNIRNRVLQMWLENPKLQLILEHAIEKMEAPFNSDVQLLTRVHAFLERNGFINYGIFKRLKAIPSQKYGKVIVIGAGIAGLAAAQQLQQFGLEVIVLESRDRVGGRIATFRKGKLKSSLESNQIGGKI
;
A
#
# COMPACT_ATOMS: atom_id res chain seq x y z
N MET A 1 -35.28 -41.88 -4.63
CA MET A 1 -35.80 -40.70 -3.90
C MET A 1 -34.76 -40.22 -2.89
N SER A 2 -34.48 -38.92 -2.79
CA SER A 2 -33.45 -38.39 -1.88
C SER A 2 -34.07 -37.74 -0.64
N ARG A 3 -33.75 -38.24 0.56
CA ARG A 3 -34.19 -37.67 1.85
C ARG A 3 -33.12 -36.72 2.42
N ARG A 4 -33.17 -35.44 2.05
CA ARG A 4 -32.43 -34.39 2.77
C ARG A 4 -32.99 -34.25 4.19
N LYS A 5 -32.21 -34.61 5.22
CA LYS A 5 -32.49 -34.18 6.61
C LYS A 5 -32.29 -32.67 6.69
N LYS A 6 -33.30 -31.92 7.18
CA LYS A 6 -33.12 -30.54 7.62
C LYS A 6 -32.51 -30.55 9.02
N VAL A 7 -31.48 -29.73 9.26
CA VAL A 7 -30.96 -29.45 10.60
C VAL A 7 -31.85 -28.37 11.23
N LYS A 8 -32.25 -28.54 12.48
CA LYS A 8 -32.80 -27.44 13.29
C LYS A 8 -31.64 -26.68 13.93
N MET A 9 -31.68 -25.36 13.90
CA MET A 9 -30.92 -24.54 14.85
C MET A 9 -31.89 -24.03 15.91
N GLU A 10 -31.48 -24.09 17.17
CA GLU A 10 -32.17 -23.45 18.28
C GLU A 10 -31.40 -22.17 18.62
N TYR A 11 -32.11 -21.05 18.71
CA TYR A 11 -31.54 -19.79 19.14
C TYR A 11 -31.64 -19.72 20.67
N LYS A 12 -30.51 -19.47 21.32
CA LYS A 12 -30.48 -19.17 22.76
C LYS A 12 -30.41 -17.66 22.93
N GLU A 13 -31.47 -17.09 23.49
CA GLU A 13 -31.53 -15.68 23.84
C GLU A 13 -30.48 -15.36 24.92
N MET A 14 -29.92 -14.14 24.88
CA MET A 14 -28.97 -13.65 25.87
C MET A 14 -29.64 -12.54 26.68
N GLU A 15 -29.65 -12.69 28.00
CA GLU A 15 -30.16 -11.66 28.90
C GLU A 15 -29.22 -10.45 28.91
N GLU A 16 -29.75 -9.25 28.65
CA GLU A 16 -29.01 -8.01 28.82
C GLU A 16 -28.80 -7.71 30.31
N LYS A 17 -27.59 -7.28 30.68
CA LYS A 17 -27.31 -6.70 31.99
C LYS A 17 -26.69 -5.30 31.81
N PRO A 18 -27.28 -4.25 32.39
CA PRO A 18 -26.77 -2.89 32.21
C PRO A 18 -25.43 -2.73 32.93
N ILE A 19 -24.49 -2.05 32.26
CA ILE A 19 -23.23 -1.62 32.86
C ILE A 19 -23.46 -0.27 33.54
N ILE A 20 -23.34 -0.26 34.87
CA ILE A 20 -23.30 0.98 35.65
C ILE A 20 -21.86 1.51 35.59
N ALA A 21 -21.70 2.82 35.44
CA ALA A 21 -20.41 3.48 35.46
C ALA A 21 -20.00 3.85 36.89
N GLU A 22 -18.75 3.58 37.24
CA GLU A 22 -18.09 4.17 38.41
C GLU A 22 -16.77 4.82 37.97
N GLU A 23 -16.58 6.08 38.39
CA GLU A 23 -15.34 6.82 38.18
C GLU A 23 -14.33 6.45 39.27
N ASN A 24 -13.04 6.35 38.94
CA ASN A 24 -11.98 6.36 39.93
C ASN A 24 -10.71 6.98 39.36
N ILE A 25 -10.39 8.19 39.83
CA ILE A 25 -9.15 8.93 39.54
C ILE A 25 -8.22 8.78 40.74
N PRO A 26 -6.97 8.33 40.52
CA PRO A 26 -5.85 8.79 41.34
C PRO A 26 -4.89 9.66 40.53
N THR A 27 -4.64 10.87 41.03
CA THR A 27 -3.56 11.76 40.58
C THR A 27 -2.29 11.47 41.36
N ASP A 28 -1.11 11.50 40.72
CA ASP A 28 0.01 12.29 41.24
C ASP A 28 1.05 12.65 40.15
N ILE A 29 2.04 13.47 40.49
CA ILE A 29 2.80 14.36 39.60
C ILE A 29 4.34 14.26 39.77
N ASN A 30 5.09 14.77 38.79
CA ASN A 30 6.56 14.94 38.71
C ASN A 30 7.41 13.65 38.46
N ASP A 31 8.61 13.71 37.84
CA ASP A 31 9.39 14.86 37.38
C ASP A 31 10.21 14.61 36.07
N LYS A 32 10.92 15.63 35.58
CA LYS A 32 11.80 15.65 34.38
C LYS A 32 13.16 16.32 34.71
N PRO A 33 14.15 16.41 33.80
CA PRO A 33 14.58 15.50 32.71
C PRO A 33 16.11 15.22 32.75
N GLU A 34 16.68 14.40 31.85
CA GLU A 34 18.12 14.51 31.52
C GLU A 34 18.48 14.12 30.06
N LYS A 35 19.72 14.39 29.63
CA LYS A 35 20.19 14.29 28.23
C LYS A 35 21.53 13.57 28.09
N SER A 36 21.66 12.84 26.99
CA SER A 36 22.90 12.57 26.21
C SER A 36 24.06 11.77 26.83
N LYS A 37 24.59 10.82 26.05
CA LYS A 37 25.99 10.86 25.59
C LYS A 37 26.20 10.06 24.31
N LEU A 38 27.03 10.58 23.42
CA LEU A 38 27.64 9.82 22.32
C LEU A 38 28.81 8.98 22.86
N GLN A 39 29.15 7.89 22.17
CA GLN A 39 30.54 7.45 22.06
C GLN A 39 30.77 6.71 20.74
N LEU A 40 31.84 7.10 20.03
CA LEU A 40 32.43 6.34 18.93
C LEU A 40 33.71 5.67 19.43
N THR A 41 34.06 4.51 18.87
CA THR A 41 35.45 4.04 18.86
C THR A 41 35.77 3.34 17.55
N ASP A 42 36.63 3.94 16.73
CA ASP A 42 37.31 3.26 15.63
C ASP A 42 38.29 2.20 16.12
N LYS A 43 38.53 1.17 15.30
CA LYS A 43 39.83 0.46 15.29
C LYS A 43 40.09 -0.22 13.94
N LYS A 44 40.96 0.41 13.13
CA LYS A 44 41.69 -0.29 12.06
C LYS A 44 42.67 -1.30 12.68
N LEU A 45 42.94 -2.40 11.98
CA LEU A 45 44.31 -2.92 11.78
C LEU A 45 44.34 -4.00 10.68
N SER A 46 45.31 -3.88 9.78
CA SER A 46 45.83 -4.89 8.85
C SER A 46 47.28 -5.23 9.29
N PRO A 47 48.13 -6.02 8.59
CA PRO A 47 48.00 -6.69 7.28
C PRO A 47 48.56 -8.15 7.22
N GLY A 48 48.64 -8.76 6.02
CA GLY A 48 49.75 -9.69 5.72
C GLY A 48 49.45 -10.97 4.90
N SER A 49 50.20 -11.13 3.81
CA SER A 49 50.55 -12.33 2.98
C SER A 49 50.63 -13.71 3.66
N SER A 50 50.51 -14.87 2.98
CA SER A 50 50.15 -15.21 1.56
C SER A 50 49.55 -16.66 1.47
N ASN A 51 49.88 -17.70 0.64
CA ASN A 51 50.93 -18.01 -0.35
C ASN A 51 50.56 -19.23 -1.28
N SER A 52 51.51 -19.66 -2.12
CA SER A 52 51.70 -20.98 -2.79
C SER A 52 50.73 -21.51 -3.88
N ASN A 53 51.04 -21.13 -5.13
CA ASN A 53 51.43 -22.02 -6.24
C ASN A 53 50.63 -23.30 -6.61
N LYS A 54 50.12 -23.32 -7.85
CA LYS A 54 50.66 -24.18 -8.93
C LYS A 54 50.26 -23.66 -10.32
N SER A 55 51.06 -23.98 -11.36
CA SER A 55 50.92 -23.38 -12.70
C SER A 55 51.34 -24.34 -13.82
N VAL A 56 50.57 -24.35 -14.92
CA VAL A 56 50.90 -24.96 -16.22
C VAL A 56 50.31 -24.08 -17.34
N LYS A 57 50.96 -24.04 -18.51
CA LYS A 57 50.57 -23.27 -19.72
C LYS A 57 49.40 -23.99 -20.45
N LYS A 58 48.66 -23.42 -21.42
CA LYS A 58 49.10 -22.67 -22.61
C LYS A 58 47.94 -21.86 -23.26
N GLU A 59 48.26 -21.21 -24.39
CA GLU A 59 47.46 -20.36 -25.30
C GLU A 59 46.09 -20.95 -25.73
N THR A 60 45.10 -20.21 -26.28
CA THR A 60 45.12 -18.93 -27.04
C THR A 60 43.75 -18.22 -27.03
N ARG A 61 43.67 -17.06 -27.71
CA ARG A 61 42.48 -16.35 -28.25
C ARG A 61 41.67 -15.46 -27.28
N LYS A 62 41.62 -14.16 -27.59
CA LYS A 62 40.54 -13.27 -27.18
C LYS A 62 39.38 -13.44 -28.16
N GLU A 63 38.15 -13.56 -27.66
CA GLU A 63 36.94 -13.32 -28.44
C GLU A 63 36.04 -12.37 -27.64
N GLU A 64 35.74 -11.20 -28.21
CA GLU A 64 35.00 -10.13 -27.54
C GLU A 64 33.49 -10.36 -27.72
N ILE A 65 32.87 -11.03 -26.76
CA ILE A 65 31.42 -11.20 -26.73
C ILE A 65 30.78 -9.83 -26.41
N LYS A 66 30.34 -9.14 -27.46
CA LYS A 66 29.46 -7.97 -27.35
C LYS A 66 28.21 -8.38 -26.57
N ARG A 67 27.81 -7.52 -25.64
CA ARG A 67 26.48 -7.60 -25.02
C ARG A 67 25.51 -7.02 -26.03
N GLU A 68 24.55 -7.82 -26.49
CA GLU A 68 23.43 -7.31 -27.26
C GLU A 68 22.47 -6.63 -26.29
N ASP A 69 22.26 -5.33 -26.44
CA ASP A 69 21.24 -4.62 -25.70
C ASP A 69 19.85 -5.09 -26.17
N ASP A 70 19.06 -5.65 -25.25
CA ASP A 70 17.64 -5.97 -25.46
C ASP A 70 16.86 -4.67 -25.73
N LYS A 71 16.91 -4.19 -26.97
CA LYS A 71 16.04 -3.13 -27.46
C LYS A 71 14.60 -3.58 -27.26
N LYS A 72 13.88 -2.90 -26.37
CA LYS A 72 12.43 -2.96 -26.34
C LYS A 72 11.91 -2.74 -27.77
N LYS A 73 11.10 -3.67 -28.26
CA LYS A 73 10.17 -3.34 -29.33
C LYS A 73 9.07 -2.52 -28.69
N GLU A 74 9.17 -1.21 -28.87
CA GLU A 74 8.11 -0.27 -28.55
C GLU A 74 6.98 -0.50 -29.58
N ASP A 75 5.74 -0.63 -29.10
CA ASP A 75 4.58 -0.85 -29.96
C ASP A 75 4.23 0.49 -30.65
N PRO A 76 4.25 0.60 -31.99
CA PRO A 76 4.15 1.90 -32.67
C PRO A 76 2.81 2.62 -32.48
N ASP A 77 1.72 1.89 -32.20
CA ASP A 77 0.37 2.44 -31.99
C ASP A 77 0.08 2.73 -30.49
N SER A 78 1.12 3.08 -29.72
CA SER A 78 0.97 3.55 -28.33
C SER A 78 0.45 4.99 -28.30
N GLU A 79 -0.88 5.17 -28.37
CA GLU A 79 -1.54 6.50 -28.19
C GLU A 79 -1.18 7.20 -26.87
N LEU A 80 -0.57 6.47 -25.92
CA LEU A 80 -0.14 6.97 -24.61
C LEU A 80 1.21 7.71 -24.62
N ASP A 81 1.97 7.65 -25.73
CA ASP A 81 3.28 8.31 -25.85
C ASP A 81 3.22 9.69 -26.54
N ASP A 82 2.02 10.18 -26.89
CA ASP A 82 1.83 11.58 -27.28
C ASP A 82 2.18 12.51 -26.08
N PRO A 83 3.09 13.49 -26.25
CA PRO A 83 3.46 14.41 -25.17
C PRO A 83 2.28 15.22 -24.61
N ILE A 84 1.23 15.48 -25.39
CA ILE A 84 0.01 16.16 -24.95
C ILE A 84 -0.78 15.29 -23.98
N ILE A 85 -0.97 14.01 -24.29
CA ILE A 85 -1.67 13.04 -23.43
C ILE A 85 -0.85 12.79 -22.16
N LYS A 86 0.47 12.74 -22.29
CA LYS A 86 1.40 12.60 -21.16
C LYS A 86 1.37 13.77 -20.19
N ASP A 87 1.16 15.00 -20.68
CA ASP A 87 1.04 16.18 -19.82
C ASP A 87 -0.38 16.35 -19.26
N LEU A 88 -1.42 15.94 -20.00
CA LEU A 88 -2.79 15.84 -19.50
C LEU A 88 -2.92 14.86 -18.31
N PHE A 89 -2.08 13.82 -18.27
CA PHE A 89 -1.94 12.91 -17.12
C PHE A 89 -0.79 13.26 -16.17
N SER A 90 -0.20 14.46 -16.27
CA SER A 90 0.79 14.96 -15.32
C SER A 90 0.14 15.68 -14.13
N GLY A 91 0.96 16.02 -13.13
CA GLY A 91 0.54 16.83 -11.99
C GLY A 91 -0.58 16.24 -11.11
N LEU A 92 -1.42 17.14 -10.59
CA LEU A 92 -2.47 16.84 -9.62
C LEU A 92 -3.76 16.28 -10.25
N GLU A 93 -4.04 16.64 -11.51
CA GLU A 93 -5.24 16.19 -12.23
C GLU A 93 -5.07 14.74 -12.70
N GLY A 94 -3.91 14.40 -13.30
CA GLY A 94 -3.56 13.00 -13.60
C GLY A 94 -3.58 12.09 -12.36
N ALA A 95 -3.10 12.58 -11.22
CA ALA A 95 -3.14 11.82 -9.96
C ALA A 95 -4.58 11.54 -9.46
N ALA A 96 -5.50 12.50 -9.61
CA ALA A 96 -6.92 12.30 -9.31
C ALA A 96 -7.57 11.32 -10.31
N PHE A 97 -7.29 11.48 -11.60
CA PHE A 97 -7.79 10.64 -12.70
C PHE A 97 -7.38 9.17 -12.57
N GLN A 98 -6.10 8.87 -12.38
CA GLN A 98 -5.58 7.51 -12.14
C GLN A 98 -6.20 6.86 -10.89
N SER A 99 -6.54 7.69 -9.90
CA SER A 99 -7.24 7.26 -8.68
C SER A 99 -8.75 7.06 -8.86
N ARG A 100 -9.31 7.42 -10.02
CA ARG A 100 -10.74 7.48 -10.37
C ARG A 100 -11.54 8.46 -9.51
N MET A 101 -10.91 9.59 -9.18
CA MET A 101 -11.48 10.68 -8.38
C MET A 101 -11.65 11.95 -9.23
N PRO A 102 -12.75 12.71 -9.09
CA PRO A 102 -12.93 13.98 -9.78
C PRO A 102 -11.97 15.03 -9.22
N PHE A 103 -11.11 15.61 -10.07
CA PHE A 103 -10.06 16.55 -9.66
C PHE A 103 -10.59 17.77 -8.88
N ASP A 104 -11.70 18.35 -9.34
CA ASP A 104 -12.23 19.64 -8.90
C ASP A 104 -13.40 19.58 -7.90
N LYS A 105 -13.85 18.38 -7.52
CA LYS A 105 -15.07 18.14 -6.72
C LYS A 105 -14.87 17.06 -5.65
N LEU A 106 -15.75 17.09 -4.65
CA LEU A 106 -15.91 16.01 -3.67
C LEU A 106 -16.77 14.89 -4.26
N THR A 107 -16.41 13.64 -3.99
CA THR A 107 -17.29 12.47 -4.14
C THR A 107 -18.27 12.37 -2.97
N SER A 108 -19.35 11.60 -3.14
CA SER A 108 -20.33 11.35 -2.07
C SER A 108 -19.71 10.70 -0.83
N THR A 109 -18.70 9.85 -1.00
CA THR A 109 -17.96 9.20 0.10
C THR A 109 -17.14 10.22 0.89
N GLU A 110 -16.49 11.17 0.21
CA GLU A 110 -15.76 12.26 0.87
C GLU A 110 -16.71 13.21 1.60
N ALA A 111 -17.83 13.58 0.98
CA ALA A 111 -18.83 14.43 1.63
C ALA A 111 -19.42 13.80 2.90
N ALA A 112 -19.54 12.46 2.95
CA ALA A 112 -19.96 11.72 4.14
C ALA A 112 -18.87 11.63 5.23
N CYS A 113 -17.58 11.57 4.86
CA CYS A 113 -16.45 11.53 5.80
C CYS A 113 -15.95 12.91 6.26
N PHE A 114 -16.28 13.97 5.50
CA PHE A 114 -15.88 15.36 5.76
C PHE A 114 -17.10 16.30 5.64
N PRO A 115 -18.18 16.10 6.44
CA PRO A 115 -19.37 16.94 6.36
C PRO A 115 -19.10 18.41 6.74
N ASP A 116 -18.07 18.65 7.54
CA ASP A 116 -17.53 19.96 7.88
C ASP A 116 -16.92 20.66 6.65
N ILE A 117 -16.20 19.93 5.79
CA ILE A 117 -15.64 20.47 4.54
C ILE A 117 -16.72 20.60 3.46
N ALA A 118 -17.64 19.63 3.36
CA ALA A 118 -18.70 19.62 2.36
C ALA A 118 -19.67 20.81 2.49
N ASN A 119 -19.85 21.34 3.70
CA ASN A 119 -20.67 22.53 3.98
C ASN A 119 -19.82 23.81 4.19
N ALA A 120 -18.51 23.76 3.97
CA ALA A 120 -17.62 24.92 4.14
C ALA A 120 -17.63 25.87 2.93
N ALA A 121 -16.97 27.02 3.09
CA ALA A 121 -16.70 27.93 1.99
C ALA A 121 -15.84 27.26 0.89
N LEU A 122 -16.07 27.66 -0.37
CA LEU A 122 -15.42 27.07 -1.55
C LEU A 122 -13.88 27.03 -1.47
N GLN A 123 -13.25 27.98 -0.77
CA GLN A 123 -11.79 27.97 -0.58
C GLN A 123 -11.33 26.82 0.32
N THR A 124 -12.06 26.49 1.39
CA THR A 124 -11.78 25.34 2.26
C THR A 124 -11.93 24.02 1.48
N VAL A 125 -12.94 23.92 0.62
CA VAL A 125 -13.10 22.78 -0.30
C VAL A 125 -11.90 22.67 -1.24
N LYS A 126 -11.46 23.78 -1.87
CA LYS A 126 -10.27 23.78 -2.74
C LYS A 126 -8.98 23.39 -2.01
N VAL A 127 -8.81 23.80 -0.74
CA VAL A 127 -7.68 23.38 0.10
C VAL A 127 -7.71 21.86 0.33
N TYR A 128 -8.85 21.29 0.75
CA TYR A 128 -9.03 19.84 0.87
C TYR A 128 -8.70 19.11 -0.44
N LEU A 129 -9.23 19.58 -1.57
CA LEU A 129 -9.04 18.93 -2.88
C LEU A 129 -7.56 18.94 -3.30
N ASN A 130 -6.86 20.05 -3.09
CA ASN A 130 -5.42 20.13 -3.35
C ASN A 130 -4.63 19.14 -2.47
N ILE A 131 -4.88 19.14 -1.15
CA ILE A 131 -4.25 18.21 -0.21
C ILE A 131 -4.46 16.76 -0.64
N ARG A 132 -5.70 16.38 -0.95
CA ARG A 132 -6.06 15.05 -1.45
C ARG A 132 -5.29 14.70 -2.72
N ASN A 133 -5.35 15.55 -3.75
CA ASN A 133 -4.73 15.29 -5.04
C ASN A 133 -3.20 15.19 -4.93
N ARG A 134 -2.57 15.99 -4.05
CA ARG A 134 -1.12 15.95 -3.80
C ARG A 134 -0.70 14.70 -3.02
N VAL A 135 -1.49 14.24 -2.04
CA VAL A 135 -1.23 12.96 -1.34
C VAL A 135 -1.42 11.75 -2.28
N LEU A 136 -2.40 11.78 -3.18
CA LEU A 136 -2.54 10.77 -4.25
C LEU A 136 -1.30 10.77 -5.17
N GLN A 137 -0.85 11.95 -5.61
CA GLN A 137 0.33 12.11 -6.46
C GLN A 137 1.59 11.53 -5.80
N MET A 138 1.87 11.88 -4.54
CA MET A 138 3.03 11.35 -3.79
C MET A 138 3.06 9.83 -3.68
N TRP A 139 1.89 9.17 -3.66
CA TRP A 139 1.78 7.72 -3.66
C TRP A 139 2.03 7.14 -5.06
N LEU A 140 1.43 7.72 -6.10
CA LEU A 140 1.58 7.28 -7.49
C LEU A 140 3.01 7.50 -8.03
N GLU A 141 3.73 8.50 -7.53
CA GLU A 141 5.16 8.72 -7.79
C GLU A 141 6.05 7.56 -7.27
N ASN A 142 5.68 6.89 -6.18
CA ASN A 142 6.47 5.79 -5.60
C ASN A 142 5.62 4.73 -4.84
N PRO A 143 4.76 3.97 -5.55
CA PRO A 143 3.87 2.97 -4.93
C PRO A 143 4.61 1.71 -4.43
N LYS A 144 5.96 1.73 -4.45
CA LYS A 144 6.83 0.68 -3.91
C LYS A 144 7.25 0.95 -2.47
N LEU A 145 6.91 2.11 -1.90
CA LEU A 145 7.25 2.52 -0.53
C LEU A 145 6.01 3.07 0.17
N GLN A 146 5.81 2.75 1.45
CA GLN A 146 4.69 3.28 2.21
C GLN A 146 4.76 4.82 2.33
N LEU A 147 3.73 5.52 1.85
CA LEU A 147 3.53 6.93 2.12
C LEU A 147 2.98 7.11 3.54
N ILE A 148 3.87 7.37 4.50
CA ILE A 148 3.49 7.71 5.88
C ILE A 148 3.26 9.21 6.03
N LEU A 149 2.36 9.59 6.94
CA LEU A 149 1.93 10.97 7.20
C LEU A 149 3.10 11.96 7.38
N GLU A 150 4.19 11.54 8.02
CA GLU A 150 5.38 12.38 8.25
C GLU A 150 6.01 12.87 6.94
N HIS A 151 6.23 11.95 5.98
CA HIS A 151 6.75 12.31 4.65
C HIS A 151 5.71 13.07 3.80
N ALA A 152 4.42 12.89 4.08
CA ALA A 152 3.38 13.69 3.44
C ALA A 152 3.43 15.15 3.95
N ILE A 153 3.54 15.38 5.25
CA ILE A 153 3.72 16.72 5.84
C ILE A 153 4.99 17.38 5.30
N GLU A 154 6.13 16.67 5.30
CA GLU A 154 7.42 17.16 4.83
C GLU A 154 7.40 17.63 3.36
N LYS A 155 6.66 16.91 2.49
CA LYS A 155 6.57 17.18 1.05
C LYS A 155 5.40 18.11 0.66
N MET A 156 4.58 18.55 1.61
CA MET A 156 3.46 19.46 1.33
C MET A 156 3.96 20.91 1.30
N GLU A 157 3.56 21.63 0.25
CA GLU A 157 3.94 23.02 0.01
C GLU A 157 2.98 23.99 0.72
N ALA A 158 3.45 25.20 1.02
CA ALA A 158 2.61 26.25 1.58
C ALA A 158 1.61 26.78 0.53
N PRO A 159 0.36 27.12 0.90
CA PRO A 159 -0.18 27.13 2.26
C PRO A 159 -0.71 25.77 2.75
N PHE A 160 -0.78 24.76 1.89
CA PHE A 160 -1.50 23.49 2.13
C PHE A 160 -0.90 22.61 3.24
N ASN A 161 0.34 22.86 3.66
CA ASN A 161 0.98 22.24 4.82
C ASN A 161 0.60 22.86 6.18
N SER A 162 -0.13 23.98 6.20
CA SER A 162 -0.45 24.70 7.44
C SER A 162 -1.46 23.98 8.33
N ASP A 163 -2.46 23.31 7.73
CA ASP A 163 -3.46 22.52 8.46
C ASP A 163 -3.06 21.03 8.51
N VAL A 164 -2.23 20.72 9.50
CA VAL A 164 -1.78 19.36 9.77
C VAL A 164 -2.95 18.45 10.20
N GLN A 165 -4.02 18.97 10.79
CA GLN A 165 -5.17 18.17 11.22
C GLN A 165 -6.01 17.73 10.01
N LEU A 166 -6.27 18.63 9.07
CA LEU A 166 -6.92 18.31 7.79
C LEU A 166 -6.07 17.32 6.98
N LEU A 167 -4.76 17.55 6.86
CA LEU A 167 -3.84 16.64 6.18
C LEU A 167 -3.80 15.24 6.83
N THR A 168 -3.83 15.17 8.18
CA THR A 168 -3.93 13.90 8.92
C THR A 168 -5.22 13.16 8.58
N ARG A 169 -6.38 13.86 8.58
CA ARG A 169 -7.67 13.27 8.23
C ARG A 169 -7.71 12.78 6.77
N VAL A 170 -7.17 13.57 5.83
CA VAL A 170 -7.13 13.22 4.39
C VAL A 170 -6.23 12.01 4.16
N HIS A 171 -5.03 11.98 4.75
CA HIS A 171 -4.13 10.81 4.67
C HIS A 171 -4.79 9.55 5.21
N ALA A 172 -5.40 9.63 6.40
CA ALA A 172 -6.10 8.50 7.01
C ALA A 172 -7.31 8.02 6.20
N PHE A 173 -8.07 8.94 5.58
CA PHE A 173 -9.18 8.61 4.67
C PHE A 173 -8.68 7.86 3.42
N LEU A 174 -7.61 8.35 2.79
CA LEU A 174 -7.05 7.74 1.57
C LEU A 174 -6.42 6.37 1.85
N GLU A 175 -5.73 6.20 2.97
CA GLU A 175 -5.18 4.90 3.40
C GLU A 175 -6.30 3.92 3.77
N ARG A 176 -7.33 4.37 4.51
CA ARG A 176 -8.47 3.52 4.91
C ARG A 176 -9.29 3.01 3.74
N ASN A 177 -9.52 3.84 2.73
CA ASN A 177 -10.28 3.47 1.53
C ASN A 177 -9.43 2.81 0.43
N GLY A 178 -8.12 2.66 0.63
CA GLY A 178 -7.23 1.97 -0.31
C GLY A 178 -6.86 2.77 -1.55
N PHE A 179 -6.89 4.11 -1.48
CA PHE A 179 -6.39 4.99 -2.54
C PHE A 179 -4.86 5.19 -2.47
N ILE A 180 -4.28 5.06 -1.28
CA ILE A 180 -2.82 5.01 -1.06
C ILE A 180 -2.48 3.78 -0.21
N ASN A 181 -1.19 3.40 -0.15
CA ASN A 181 -0.70 2.30 0.68
C ASN A 181 -1.49 0.97 0.46
N TYR A 182 -1.72 0.63 -0.82
CA TYR A 182 -2.37 -0.61 -1.24
C TYR A 182 -1.42 -1.51 -2.04
N GLY A 183 -1.70 -2.82 -2.06
CA GLY A 183 -0.88 -3.78 -2.80
C GLY A 183 0.49 -4.03 -2.17
N ILE A 184 1.52 -4.28 -2.98
CA ILE A 184 2.83 -4.77 -2.51
C ILE A 184 3.86 -3.65 -2.50
N PHE A 185 4.20 -3.15 -1.31
CA PHE A 185 5.17 -2.07 -1.08
C PHE A 185 6.04 -2.33 0.15
N LYS A 186 7.21 -1.68 0.20
CA LYS A 186 8.08 -1.67 1.39
C LYS A 186 7.42 -0.82 2.47
N ARG A 187 7.04 -1.47 3.57
CA ARG A 187 6.50 -0.85 4.78
C ARG A 187 7.57 -0.05 5.53
N LEU A 188 7.20 1.14 6.02
CA LEU A 188 8.06 1.99 6.86
C LEU A 188 7.67 1.90 8.34
N LYS A 189 6.36 1.97 8.64
CA LYS A 189 5.84 1.77 10.00
C LYS A 189 5.43 0.31 10.19
N ALA A 190 6.06 -0.37 11.14
CA ALA A 190 5.73 -1.75 11.50
C ALA A 190 4.23 -1.93 11.75
N ILE A 191 3.68 -3.10 11.41
CA ILE A 191 2.27 -3.40 11.70
C ILE A 191 2.12 -3.53 13.23
N PRO A 192 1.07 -2.96 13.86
CA PRO A 192 0.82 -3.12 15.28
C PRO A 192 0.88 -4.58 15.72
N SER A 193 1.58 -4.84 16.83
CA SER A 193 1.70 -6.17 17.43
C SER A 193 0.36 -6.65 17.98
N GLN A 194 -0.29 -5.80 18.78
CA GLN A 194 -1.66 -6.02 19.23
C GLN A 194 -2.62 -6.08 18.04
N LYS A 195 -3.51 -7.08 18.05
CA LYS A 195 -4.60 -7.22 17.07
C LYS A 195 -5.92 -6.81 17.71
N TYR A 196 -6.73 -6.09 16.94
CA TYR A 196 -7.98 -5.48 17.43
C TYR A 196 -9.25 -6.21 16.98
N GLY A 197 -9.11 -7.32 16.25
CA GLY A 197 -10.22 -8.15 15.80
C GLY A 197 -9.74 -9.30 14.90
N LYS A 198 -10.55 -10.35 14.78
CA LYS A 198 -10.31 -11.50 13.90
C LYS A 198 -11.28 -11.46 12.71
N VAL A 199 -10.78 -11.67 11.49
CA VAL A 199 -11.58 -11.73 10.26
C VAL A 199 -11.26 -12.99 9.48
N ILE A 200 -12.29 -13.69 9.00
CA ILE A 200 -12.17 -14.81 8.07
C ILE A 200 -12.57 -14.31 6.67
N VAL A 201 -11.67 -14.46 5.70
CA VAL A 201 -11.90 -14.15 4.29
C VAL A 201 -12.08 -15.46 3.53
N ILE A 202 -13.21 -15.60 2.84
CA ILE A 202 -13.55 -16.80 2.06
C ILE A 202 -13.18 -16.56 0.60
N GLY A 203 -12.24 -17.35 0.08
CA GLY A 203 -11.67 -17.30 -1.27
C GLY A 203 -10.36 -16.51 -1.37
N ALA A 204 -9.30 -17.17 -1.82
CA ALA A 204 -7.98 -16.58 -2.09
C ALA A 204 -7.83 -16.09 -3.54
N GLY A 205 -8.93 -15.61 -4.13
CA GLY A 205 -8.91 -14.83 -5.38
C GLY A 205 -8.39 -13.41 -5.15
N ILE A 206 -8.14 -12.66 -6.23
CA ILE A 206 -7.55 -11.31 -6.17
C ILE A 206 -8.26 -10.36 -5.18
N ALA A 207 -9.59 -10.35 -5.15
CA ALA A 207 -10.37 -9.53 -4.22
C ALA A 207 -10.18 -9.94 -2.75
N GLY A 208 -10.21 -11.24 -2.46
CA GLY A 208 -10.01 -11.76 -1.10
C GLY A 208 -8.57 -11.54 -0.60
N LEU A 209 -7.57 -11.72 -1.47
CA LEU A 209 -6.17 -11.42 -1.15
C LEU A 209 -5.95 -9.92 -0.90
N ALA A 210 -6.52 -9.03 -1.72
CA ALA A 210 -6.41 -7.58 -1.52
C ALA A 210 -7.10 -7.13 -0.21
N ALA A 211 -8.31 -7.63 0.07
CA ALA A 211 -9.02 -7.35 1.31
C ALA A 211 -8.26 -7.86 2.53
N ALA A 212 -7.78 -9.11 2.49
CA ALA A 212 -6.99 -9.69 3.58
C ALA A 212 -5.68 -8.91 3.82
N GLN A 213 -5.04 -8.43 2.76
CA GLN A 213 -3.84 -7.61 2.86
C GLN A 213 -4.14 -6.27 3.55
N GLN A 214 -5.14 -5.49 3.11
CA GLN A 214 -5.47 -4.22 3.76
C GLN A 214 -5.90 -4.41 5.23
N LEU A 215 -6.71 -5.42 5.54
CA LEU A 215 -7.14 -5.71 6.91
C LEU A 215 -5.96 -6.09 7.82
N GLN A 216 -5.01 -6.91 7.35
CA GLN A 216 -3.79 -7.23 8.11
C GLN A 216 -2.94 -5.97 8.35
N GLN A 217 -2.84 -5.08 7.36
CA GLN A 217 -2.12 -3.82 7.48
C GLN A 217 -2.75 -2.84 8.48
N PHE A 218 -4.08 -2.82 8.59
CA PHE A 218 -4.82 -2.08 9.63
C PHE A 218 -4.74 -2.72 11.03
N GLY A 219 -3.97 -3.81 11.20
CA GLY A 219 -3.74 -4.44 12.50
C GLY A 219 -4.82 -5.46 12.92
N LEU A 220 -5.59 -6.01 11.98
CA LEU A 220 -6.47 -7.15 12.26
C LEU A 220 -5.71 -8.49 12.13
N GLU A 221 -6.20 -9.51 12.82
CA GLU A 221 -5.84 -10.90 12.58
C GLU A 221 -6.73 -11.41 11.43
N VAL A 222 -6.11 -11.92 10.36
CA VAL A 222 -6.85 -12.34 9.16
C VAL A 222 -6.49 -13.77 8.78
N ILE A 223 -7.53 -14.60 8.61
CA ILE A 223 -7.43 -15.97 8.13
C ILE A 223 -8.09 -16.04 6.75
N VAL A 224 -7.38 -16.53 5.74
CA VAL A 224 -7.93 -16.75 4.39
C VAL A 224 -8.21 -18.23 4.18
N LEU A 225 -9.45 -18.58 3.82
CA LEU A 225 -9.87 -19.94 3.54
C LEU A 225 -10.11 -20.09 2.02
N GLU A 226 -9.41 -21.02 1.38
CA GLU A 226 -9.60 -21.33 -0.04
C GLU A 226 -10.01 -22.80 -0.21
N SER A 227 -10.88 -23.04 -1.19
CA SER A 227 -11.41 -24.34 -1.60
C SER A 227 -10.44 -25.15 -2.47
N ARG A 228 -9.53 -24.47 -3.16
CA ARG A 228 -8.52 -25.03 -4.07
C ARG A 228 -7.17 -25.21 -3.37
N ASP A 229 -6.34 -26.04 -3.96
CA ASP A 229 -4.91 -26.23 -3.63
C ASP A 229 -4.02 -25.01 -3.96
N ARG A 230 -4.60 -23.97 -4.57
CA ARG A 230 -3.89 -22.79 -5.08
C ARG A 230 -4.66 -21.49 -4.86
N VAL A 231 -3.90 -20.40 -4.71
CA VAL A 231 -4.41 -19.03 -4.72
C VAL A 231 -4.75 -18.53 -6.13
N GLY A 232 -5.22 -17.28 -6.23
CA GLY A 232 -5.51 -16.56 -7.48
C GLY A 232 -6.95 -16.75 -7.99
N GLY A 233 -7.63 -17.82 -7.57
CA GLY A 233 -9.00 -18.12 -8.01
C GLY A 233 -9.09 -18.27 -9.53
N ARG A 234 -9.78 -17.32 -10.18
CA ARG A 234 -9.89 -17.21 -11.65
C ARG A 234 -8.59 -16.78 -12.35
N ILE A 235 -7.63 -16.20 -11.64
CA ILE A 235 -6.30 -15.94 -12.20
C ILE A 235 -5.50 -17.24 -12.11
N ALA A 236 -5.43 -17.97 -13.22
CA ALA A 236 -4.88 -19.31 -13.31
C ALA A 236 -3.79 -19.40 -14.40
N THR A 237 -2.53 -19.59 -14.00
CA THR A 237 -1.41 -19.78 -14.92
C THR A 237 -0.92 -21.22 -14.89
N PHE A 238 -1.06 -21.95 -16.00
CA PHE A 238 -0.40 -23.24 -16.19
C PHE A 238 1.11 -23.02 -16.36
N ARG A 239 1.92 -23.91 -15.75
CA ARG A 239 3.38 -23.85 -15.78
C ARG A 239 3.95 -25.26 -15.95
N LYS A 240 4.72 -25.50 -17.02
CA LYS A 240 5.39 -26.79 -17.28
C LYS A 240 6.80 -26.56 -17.85
N GLY A 241 7.82 -26.69 -17.02
CA GLY A 241 9.19 -26.31 -17.38
C GLY A 241 9.27 -24.82 -17.73
N LYS A 242 9.76 -24.50 -18.93
CA LYS A 242 9.78 -23.11 -19.45
C LYS A 242 8.41 -22.62 -19.96
N LEU A 243 7.46 -23.51 -20.25
CA LEU A 243 6.14 -23.14 -20.79
C LEU A 243 5.28 -22.50 -19.69
N LYS A 244 4.65 -21.37 -20.03
CA LYS A 244 3.69 -20.63 -19.21
C LYS A 244 2.51 -20.23 -20.09
N SER A 245 1.28 -20.49 -19.66
CA SER A 245 0.06 -20.00 -20.32
C SER A 245 -0.99 -19.65 -19.28
N SER A 246 -1.79 -18.62 -19.53
CA SER A 246 -2.99 -18.36 -18.73
C SER A 246 -4.14 -19.23 -19.23
N LEU A 247 -4.97 -19.72 -18.31
CA LEU A 247 -6.10 -20.61 -18.59
C LEU A 247 -7.45 -19.88 -18.62
N GLU A 248 -7.54 -18.70 -17.99
CA GLU A 248 -8.82 -18.04 -17.70
C GLU A 248 -8.80 -16.51 -17.91
N SER A 249 -7.64 -15.82 -17.82
CA SER A 249 -7.56 -14.35 -17.96
C SER A 249 -6.14 -13.90 -18.34
N ASN A 250 -5.99 -13.17 -19.45
CA ASN A 250 -4.67 -12.75 -19.97
C ASN A 250 -4.67 -11.33 -20.60
N GLN A 251 -5.61 -10.47 -20.22
CA GLN A 251 -5.72 -9.10 -20.70
C GLN A 251 -5.78 -8.14 -19.50
N ILE A 252 -5.22 -6.95 -19.68
CA ILE A 252 -5.35 -5.80 -18.77
C ILE A 252 -6.15 -4.76 -19.55
N GLY A 253 -7.23 -4.23 -18.95
CA GLY A 253 -8.13 -3.27 -19.59
C GLY A 253 -7.54 -1.88 -19.68
N GLY A 254 -6.54 -1.71 -20.55
CA GLY A 254 -5.75 -0.48 -20.70
C GLY A 254 -4.82 -0.19 -19.51
N LYS A 255 -4.14 0.95 -19.60
CA LYS A 255 -3.68 1.71 -18.42
C LYS A 255 -4.49 3.00 -18.40
N ILE A 256 -4.85 3.42 -17.19
CA ILE A 256 -5.52 4.68 -16.85
C ILE A 256 -4.49 5.47 -16.03
#